data_AF-A0A9D1A1R2-F1
#
_entry.id   AF-A0A9D1A1R2-F1
#
_cell.length_a   1.000
_cell.length_b   1.000
_cell.length_c   1.000
_cell.angle_alpha   90.00
_cell.angle_beta   90.00
_cell.angle_gamma   90.00
#
_symmetry.space_group_name_H-M   'P 1'
#
loop_
_entity.id
_entity.type
_entity.pdbx_description
1 polymer ?
#
loop_
_entity_poly.entity_id
_entity_poly.type
_entity_poly.pdbx_seq_one_letter_code
_entity_poly.pdbx_strand_id
1 'polypeptide(L)'
;MQQMFFMDATTPVDALIRWAQENPIDLSLDDVRMAGTPASSGEIFSPQLLPYDEWVATTPVAEEDERGLFEAGALHMVDDETFKELLSSASQYSVEGVLVDANGHPIDPNAQRVAVSSPDEVPQDGIIGVRLDPDGYAIVDVNLHEYKNRLGEKVENLVIILPQSIDGIPVVRLAGSAFSARLVNGIGVRLVVTPDSVAHIRRDAFAPLAVNDIFISRSVQVIEPQEFNAKTATVRADHISFHVDPRNPAFASHEGSLYTRDGKELMFQAFPYPQELVLPEGLERVAAGAFVRNTPGPEIVRCPSSLSRVDSKPTPDRLWNPETMWVCADGSDIERMLNSRRPITLSPRFVRDDEGFFYDITPEGEAHLARSPRACGRVALPESVEGHPLVHIREGALPKRLTGLVIPPSVRSIGPNNLCTGLEELVLPDGIREIDESNFRSRKLAGTVRIPTSLVNIGRGCFENALCRFEACGVTVQVSPNLQLSCFIGDAGDPVPGDPEHDGIPFDFAAYDEYLTSSHHVPDRLGAILLRVQNPYRMSAQAQSSLLAWLRQNEEKAMERIGRIGDPQLLDRLCEMEFITEETIDRQAEALRRLHRTDAVLFLMDYRQKHFGAAKQESVRSRFAL
;
A
#
# COMPACT_ATOMS: atom_id res chain seq x y z
N MET A 1 -35.88 36.17 13.84
CA MET A 1 -35.31 35.27 14.85
C MET A 1 -34.33 34.39 14.08
N GLN A 2 -33.03 34.54 14.33
CA GLN A 2 -31.99 33.94 13.49
C GLN A 2 -31.73 32.50 13.96
N GLN A 3 -31.97 31.53 13.10
CA GLN A 3 -31.67 30.13 13.39
C GLN A 3 -30.23 29.82 13.01
N MET A 4 -29.49 29.22 13.94
CA MET A 4 -28.09 28.83 13.78
C MET A 4 -27.95 27.52 13.00
N PHE A 5 -28.89 26.60 13.25
CA PHE A 5 -29.02 25.32 12.58
C PHE A 5 -30.35 25.23 11.85
N PHE A 6 -30.32 24.86 10.58
CA PHE A 6 -31.52 24.57 9.79
C PHE A 6 -31.19 23.61 8.63
N MET A 7 -32.21 22.92 8.12
CA MET A 7 -32.09 22.02 6.98
C MET A 7 -32.44 22.77 5.69
N ASP A 8 -31.55 22.72 4.70
CA ASP A 8 -31.81 23.28 3.37
C ASP A 8 -31.13 22.43 2.31
N ALA A 9 -31.91 21.87 1.39
CA ALA A 9 -31.40 21.04 0.29
C ALA A 9 -31.39 21.77 -1.08
N THR A 10 -32.09 22.89 -1.23
CA THR A 10 -32.44 23.44 -2.55
C THR A 10 -31.80 24.80 -2.84
N THR A 11 -31.53 25.61 -1.81
CA THR A 11 -30.96 26.95 -1.98
C THR A 11 -29.49 26.85 -2.40
N PRO A 12 -29.02 27.55 -3.45
CA PRO A 12 -27.60 27.56 -3.82
C PRO A 12 -26.69 27.98 -2.66
N VAL A 13 -25.52 27.33 -2.53
CA VAL A 13 -24.56 27.58 -1.44
C VAL A 13 -24.15 29.05 -1.36
N ASP A 14 -23.90 29.71 -2.50
CA ASP A 14 -23.55 31.14 -2.54
C ASP A 14 -24.67 32.06 -2.00
N ALA A 15 -25.93 31.68 -2.20
CA ALA A 15 -27.07 32.42 -1.68
C ALA A 15 -27.20 32.25 -0.16
N LEU A 16 -26.96 31.04 0.35
CA LEU A 16 -26.91 30.77 1.79
C LEU A 16 -25.76 31.52 2.48
N ILE A 17 -24.57 31.54 1.86
CA ILE A 17 -23.43 32.29 2.36
C ILE A 17 -23.77 33.78 2.44
N ARG A 18 -24.31 34.36 1.36
CA ARG A 18 -24.70 35.78 1.34
C ARG A 18 -25.73 36.10 2.40
N TRP A 19 -26.76 35.25 2.53
CA TRP A 19 -27.78 35.41 3.54
C TRP A 19 -27.19 35.35 4.96
N ALA A 20 -26.29 34.41 5.24
CA ALA A 20 -25.63 34.28 6.53
C ALA A 20 -24.76 35.51 6.87
N GLN A 21 -24.10 36.10 5.87
CA GLN A 21 -23.32 37.34 6.05
C GLN A 21 -24.20 38.57 6.32
N GLU A 22 -25.38 38.65 5.71
CA GLU A 22 -26.36 39.73 5.93
C GLU A 22 -27.10 39.59 7.27
N ASN A 23 -27.13 38.39 7.85
CA ASN A 23 -27.87 38.05 9.06
C ASN A 23 -26.94 37.44 10.13
N PRO A 24 -25.99 38.21 10.69
CA PRO A 24 -25.06 37.70 11.70
C PRO A 24 -25.78 37.34 12.99
N ILE A 25 -25.42 36.20 13.57
CA ILE A 25 -26.05 35.63 14.77
C ILE A 25 -25.36 36.14 16.04
N ASP A 26 -26.15 36.66 16.99
CA ASP A 26 -25.72 36.99 18.35
C ASP A 26 -26.55 36.16 19.33
N LEU A 27 -25.87 35.39 20.19
CA LEU A 27 -26.52 34.49 21.17
C LEU A 27 -26.50 35.09 22.58
N SER A 28 -27.47 34.70 23.41
CA SER A 28 -27.42 34.97 24.85
C SER A 28 -26.45 34.01 25.56
N LEU A 29 -25.89 34.41 26.70
CA LEU A 29 -25.18 33.47 27.59
C LEU A 29 -26.04 32.27 28.02
N ASP A 30 -27.36 32.45 28.08
CA ASP A 30 -28.30 31.36 28.43
C ASP A 30 -28.41 30.30 27.32
N ASP A 31 -28.05 30.66 26.07
CA ASP A 31 -28.13 29.78 24.91
C ASP A 31 -26.88 28.89 24.75
N VAL A 32 -25.82 29.11 25.55
CA VAL A 32 -24.51 28.44 25.38
C VAL A 32 -24.05 27.73 26.64
N ARG A 33 -23.27 26.66 26.45
CA ARG A 33 -22.64 25.92 27.55
C ARG A 33 -21.24 26.46 27.81
N MET A 34 -20.99 26.96 29.01
CA MET A 34 -19.64 27.39 29.40
C MET A 34 -18.75 26.17 29.68
N ALA A 35 -17.68 26.03 28.91
CA ALA A 35 -16.63 25.06 29.17
C ALA A 35 -15.69 25.56 30.29
N GLY A 36 -15.26 24.66 31.18
CA GLY A 36 -14.36 24.99 32.30
C GLY A 36 -12.96 25.48 31.87
N THR A 37 -12.22 26.04 32.83
CA THR A 37 -10.89 26.70 32.71
C THR A 37 -9.77 25.79 32.14
N PRO A 38 -8.64 26.37 31.66
CA PRO A 38 -7.92 25.93 30.46
C PRO A 38 -7.01 24.71 30.66
N ALA A 39 -6.87 23.87 29.63
CA ALA A 39 -5.58 23.25 29.35
C ALA A 39 -4.68 24.35 28.75
N SER A 40 -3.59 24.69 29.46
CA SER A 40 -2.58 25.61 28.96
C SER A 40 -1.97 25.06 27.66
N SER A 41 -1.62 25.97 26.75
CA SER A 41 -0.96 25.68 25.48
C SER A 41 0.26 24.79 25.69
N GLY A 42 0.15 23.50 25.36
CA GLY A 42 1.26 22.53 25.46
C GLY A 42 0.86 21.09 25.78
N GLU A 43 -0.36 20.83 26.25
CA GLU A 43 -0.76 19.45 26.57
C GLU A 43 -1.18 18.67 25.31
N ILE A 44 -0.22 17.88 24.83
CA ILE A 44 -0.51 16.67 24.06
C ILE A 44 -1.38 15.79 24.96
N PHE A 45 -2.59 15.45 24.51
CA PHE A 45 -3.39 14.38 25.11
C PHE A 45 -2.65 13.05 24.93
N SER A 46 -1.71 12.76 25.82
CA SER A 46 -1.45 11.38 26.23
C SER A 46 -2.58 11.05 27.21
N PRO A 47 -3.39 10.00 26.99
CA PRO A 47 -4.29 9.56 28.04
C PRO A 47 -3.40 9.15 29.21
N GLN A 48 -3.36 9.99 30.25
CA GLN A 48 -2.79 9.58 31.53
C GLN A 48 -3.67 8.42 32.00
N LEU A 49 -3.13 7.21 31.83
CA LEU A 49 -3.61 6.05 32.55
C LEU A 49 -3.70 6.46 34.02
N LEU A 50 -4.88 6.26 34.63
CA LEU A 50 -5.02 6.34 36.07
C LEU A 50 -3.91 5.48 36.71
N PRO A 51 -3.35 5.89 37.86
CA PRO A 51 -2.41 5.06 38.59
C PRO A 51 -3.00 3.66 38.76
N TYR A 52 -2.18 2.66 38.47
CA TYR A 52 -2.54 1.25 38.57
C TYR A 52 -2.95 0.93 40.02
N ASP A 53 -4.24 0.73 40.27
CA ASP A 53 -4.70 0.13 41.52
C ASP A 53 -4.39 -1.37 41.47
N GLU A 54 -3.56 -1.82 42.40
CA GLU A 54 -3.22 -3.24 42.55
C GLU A 54 -4.51 -4.07 42.70
N TRP A 55 -4.63 -5.06 41.83
CA TRP A 55 -5.72 -6.02 41.82
C TRP A 55 -5.58 -6.94 43.04
N VAL A 56 -6.23 -6.58 44.14
CA VAL A 56 -6.34 -7.46 45.31
C VAL A 56 -7.43 -8.48 45.04
N ALA A 57 -7.01 -9.69 44.67
CA ALA A 57 -7.88 -10.85 44.56
C ALA A 57 -8.35 -11.27 45.96
N THR A 58 -9.61 -10.99 46.30
CA THR A 58 -10.28 -11.62 47.44
C THR A 58 -11.69 -12.05 47.07
N THR A 59 -11.82 -13.19 46.40
CA THR A 59 -12.78 -14.26 46.76
C THR A 59 -12.51 -15.52 45.93
N PRO A 60 -12.68 -16.75 46.50
CA PRO A 60 -12.34 -17.98 45.81
C PRO A 60 -13.42 -18.34 44.78
N VAL A 61 -12.97 -18.73 43.59
CA VAL A 61 -13.79 -19.39 42.58
C VAL A 61 -14.05 -20.83 43.06
N ALA A 62 -15.32 -21.19 43.21
CA ALA A 62 -15.73 -22.58 43.21
C ALA A 62 -15.83 -23.06 41.76
N GLU A 63 -15.24 -24.23 41.51
CA GLU A 63 -15.22 -24.98 40.27
C GLU A 63 -16.63 -25.16 39.68
N GLU A 64 -16.82 -24.84 38.40
CA GLU A 64 -17.25 -25.79 37.35
C GLU A 64 -17.53 -25.06 36.03
N ASP A 65 -17.24 -25.78 34.94
CA ASP A 65 -17.48 -25.49 33.52
C ASP A 65 -16.51 -24.56 32.77
N GLU A 66 -15.36 -25.15 32.43
CA GLU A 66 -14.62 -24.87 31.19
C GLU A 66 -15.49 -25.14 29.96
N ARG A 67 -15.86 -24.09 29.22
CA ARG A 67 -15.95 -24.11 27.74
C ARG A 67 -16.17 -22.69 27.21
N GLY A 68 -15.19 -22.13 26.50
CA GLY A 68 -15.41 -20.85 25.82
C GLY A 68 -14.18 -20.14 25.26
N LEU A 69 -13.28 -20.85 24.59
CA LEU A 69 -12.31 -20.23 23.67
C LEU A 69 -12.18 -21.10 22.42
N PHE A 70 -12.26 -20.43 21.27
CA PHE A 70 -12.29 -20.89 19.88
C PHE A 70 -13.65 -21.30 19.30
N GLU A 71 -14.26 -20.42 18.51
CA GLU A 71 -14.40 -20.63 17.07
C GLU A 71 -14.83 -19.34 16.34
N ALA A 72 -14.23 -19.14 15.17
CA ALA A 72 -14.51 -18.07 14.24
C ALA A 72 -15.54 -18.52 13.20
N GLY A 73 -16.39 -17.59 12.75
CA GLY A 73 -16.99 -17.61 11.41
C GLY A 73 -18.32 -18.35 11.27
N ALA A 74 -19.38 -17.61 10.90
CA ALA A 74 -20.18 -17.88 9.70
C ALA A 74 -21.31 -16.84 9.56
N LEU A 75 -21.56 -16.44 8.31
CA LEU A 75 -22.83 -15.88 7.85
C LEU A 75 -24.01 -16.79 8.25
N HIS A 76 -25.15 -16.17 8.58
CA HIS A 76 -26.54 -16.47 8.19
C HIS A 76 -27.45 -15.90 9.29
N MET A 77 -28.66 -15.37 9.10
CA MET A 77 -29.52 -14.96 7.99
C MET A 77 -30.57 -14.09 8.69
N VAL A 78 -30.90 -12.93 8.14
CA VAL A 78 -32.21 -12.34 8.43
C VAL A 78 -33.24 -13.29 7.79
N ASP A 79 -34.30 -13.59 8.50
CA ASP A 79 -35.39 -14.44 8.05
C ASP A 79 -36.09 -13.89 6.80
N ASP A 80 -36.57 -14.82 5.96
CA ASP A 80 -37.13 -14.54 4.62
C ASP A 80 -38.34 -13.60 4.62
N GLU A 81 -39.03 -13.45 5.75
CA GLU A 81 -40.16 -12.51 5.94
C GLU A 81 -39.64 -11.07 6.02
N THR A 82 -38.64 -10.82 6.86
CA THR A 82 -38.03 -9.49 7.06
C THR A 82 -37.26 -9.03 5.82
N PHE A 83 -36.72 -9.96 5.02
CA PHE A 83 -36.10 -9.65 3.73
C PHE A 83 -37.13 -9.28 2.64
N LYS A 84 -38.33 -9.87 2.66
CA LYS A 84 -39.42 -9.52 1.72
C LYS A 84 -40.06 -8.16 2.03
N GLU A 85 -40.12 -7.75 3.30
CA GLU A 85 -40.57 -6.40 3.67
C GLU A 85 -39.57 -5.29 3.26
N LEU A 86 -38.27 -5.58 3.30
CA LEU A 86 -37.23 -4.68 2.81
C LEU A 86 -37.23 -4.54 1.28
N LEU A 87 -37.67 -5.57 0.55
CA LEU A 87 -37.81 -5.53 -0.92
C LEU A 87 -39.11 -4.85 -1.39
N SER A 88 -40.22 -4.99 -0.64
CA SER A 88 -41.48 -4.34 -0.99
C SER A 88 -41.42 -2.82 -0.78
N SER A 89 -40.68 -2.35 0.23
CA SER A 89 -40.46 -0.91 0.48
C SER A 89 -39.53 -0.22 -0.53
N ALA A 90 -38.73 -0.99 -1.29
CA ALA A 90 -37.77 -0.46 -2.26
C ALA A 90 -38.27 -0.41 -3.72
N SER A 91 -39.52 -0.81 -4.00
CA SER A 91 -40.05 -0.95 -5.38
C SER A 91 -41.11 0.09 -5.80
N GLN A 92 -41.30 1.18 -5.05
CA GLN A 92 -42.28 2.21 -5.39
C GLN A 92 -41.67 3.54 -5.86
N TYR A 93 -40.65 3.56 -6.72
CA TYR A 93 -40.41 4.77 -7.51
C TYR A 93 -39.85 4.46 -8.91
N SER A 94 -40.34 5.26 -9.88
CA SER A 94 -40.13 5.25 -11.35
C SER A 94 -41.21 4.43 -12.10
N VAL A 95 -41.98 4.94 -13.08
CA VAL A 95 -41.80 6.03 -14.07
C VAL A 95 -43.18 6.52 -14.61
N GLU A 96 -43.26 7.80 -15.00
CA GLU A 96 -44.15 8.51 -15.97
C GLU A 96 -45.70 8.51 -15.84
N GLY A 97 -46.26 9.73 -15.77
CA GLY A 97 -47.66 10.02 -16.10
C GLY A 97 -48.00 11.51 -15.96
N VAL A 98 -48.43 12.14 -17.05
CA VAL A 98 -48.95 13.53 -17.07
C VAL A 98 -50.25 13.61 -16.27
N LEU A 99 -50.34 14.54 -15.31
CA LEU A 99 -51.53 14.72 -14.48
C LEU A 99 -52.58 15.60 -15.19
N VAL A 100 -53.78 15.04 -15.33
CA VAL A 100 -55.02 15.72 -15.76
C VAL A 100 -56.01 15.71 -14.59
N ASP A 101 -56.86 16.73 -14.49
CA ASP A 101 -57.90 16.79 -13.45
C ASP A 101 -59.11 15.87 -13.74
N ALA A 102 -60.06 15.80 -12.80
CA ALA A 102 -61.23 14.92 -12.88
C ALA A 102 -62.20 15.20 -14.06
N ASN A 103 -61.95 16.25 -14.85
CA ASN A 103 -62.68 16.57 -16.07
C ASN A 103 -61.79 16.53 -17.34
N GLY A 104 -60.53 16.09 -17.23
CA GLY A 104 -59.66 15.79 -18.37
C GLY A 104 -58.87 16.96 -18.97
N HIS A 105 -58.62 18.05 -18.23
CA HIS A 105 -57.78 19.16 -18.73
C HIS A 105 -56.35 19.11 -18.14
N PRO A 106 -55.29 19.49 -18.90
CA PRO A 106 -53.91 19.50 -18.40
C PRO A 106 -53.67 20.67 -17.43
N ILE A 107 -52.99 20.41 -16.32
CA ILE A 107 -52.67 21.42 -15.29
C ILE A 107 -51.30 22.06 -15.57
N ASP A 108 -51.25 23.39 -15.65
CA ASP A 108 -50.04 24.21 -15.87
C ASP A 108 -49.16 24.26 -14.59
N PRO A 109 -47.83 23.97 -14.62
CA PRO A 109 -47.03 23.83 -13.40
C PRO A 109 -46.64 25.16 -12.71
N ASN A 110 -47.10 26.31 -13.18
CA ASN A 110 -46.63 27.61 -12.66
C ASN A 110 -47.75 28.50 -12.10
N ALA A 111 -48.52 27.96 -11.15
CA ALA A 111 -49.40 28.79 -10.33
C ALA A 111 -49.75 28.11 -9.01
N GLN A 112 -48.87 28.17 -8.01
CA GLN A 112 -49.22 28.55 -6.62
C GLN A 112 -47.97 28.49 -5.73
N ARG A 113 -47.69 29.62 -5.08
CA ARG A 113 -46.77 29.72 -3.95
C ARG A 113 -47.25 28.73 -2.87
N VAL A 114 -46.58 27.60 -2.75
CA VAL A 114 -46.73 26.72 -1.58
C VAL A 114 -45.94 27.36 -0.45
N ALA A 115 -46.67 27.77 0.58
CA ALA A 115 -46.11 28.18 1.85
C ALA A 115 -45.25 27.04 2.41
N VAL A 116 -43.97 27.31 2.63
CA VAL A 116 -43.10 26.48 3.47
C VAL A 116 -43.77 26.43 4.84
N SER A 117 -44.25 25.25 5.24
CA SER A 117 -44.55 24.98 6.64
C SER A 117 -43.23 25.08 7.40
N SER A 118 -43.05 26.18 8.13
CA SER A 118 -42.00 26.31 9.13
C SER A 118 -42.10 25.10 10.08
N PRO A 119 -41.07 24.26 10.22
CA PRO A 119 -41.04 23.33 11.34
C PRO A 119 -41.02 24.17 12.62
N ASP A 120 -41.74 23.72 13.65
CA ASP A 120 -41.66 24.31 14.99
C ASP A 120 -40.18 24.56 15.37
N GLU A 121 -39.84 25.78 15.78
CA GLU A 121 -38.46 26.19 16.02
C GLU A 121 -37.83 25.28 17.08
N VAL A 122 -36.91 24.40 16.65
CA VAL A 122 -36.18 23.50 17.57
C VAL A 122 -35.32 24.36 18.50
N PRO A 123 -35.47 24.27 19.83
CA PRO A 123 -34.62 25.01 20.77
C PRO A 123 -33.15 24.63 20.58
N GLN A 124 -32.29 25.65 20.43
CA GLN A 124 -30.86 25.48 20.10
C GLN A 124 -29.91 25.76 21.28
N ASP A 125 -30.50 25.99 22.46
CA ASP A 125 -29.84 26.28 23.73
C ASP A 125 -28.99 25.11 24.22
N GLY A 126 -27.75 25.41 24.62
CA GLY A 126 -26.80 24.45 25.17
C GLY A 126 -26.14 23.53 24.13
N ILE A 127 -26.41 23.72 22.83
CA ILE A 127 -25.79 22.93 21.75
C ILE A 127 -24.33 23.34 21.54
N ILE A 128 -24.00 24.62 21.72
CA ILE A 128 -22.62 25.13 21.58
C ILE A 128 -21.96 25.25 22.94
N GLY A 129 -20.79 24.63 23.07
CA GLY A 129 -19.84 24.85 24.15
C GLY A 129 -18.86 25.97 23.82
N VAL A 130 -18.78 26.99 24.68
CA VAL A 130 -17.84 28.11 24.52
C VAL A 130 -16.92 28.28 25.71
N ARG A 131 -15.74 28.85 25.46
CA ARG A 131 -14.77 29.26 26.48
C ARG A 131 -14.39 30.71 26.26
N LEU A 132 -14.30 31.48 27.33
CA LEU A 132 -13.80 32.84 27.28
C LEU A 132 -12.27 32.82 27.18
N ASP A 133 -11.74 33.27 26.04
CA ASP A 133 -10.32 33.54 25.82
C ASP A 133 -10.06 35.06 25.95
N PRO A 134 -8.80 35.53 26.08
CA PRO A 134 -8.51 36.94 26.36
C PRO A 134 -9.09 37.95 25.34
N ASP A 135 -9.21 37.53 24.09
CA ASP A 135 -9.66 38.38 22.98
C ASP A 135 -11.14 38.18 22.62
N GLY A 136 -11.85 37.28 23.31
CA GLY A 136 -13.24 36.93 23.03
C GLY A 136 -13.55 35.45 23.25
N TYR A 137 -14.70 34.98 22.78
CA TYR A 137 -15.09 33.58 22.93
C TYR A 137 -14.41 32.66 21.91
N ALA A 138 -14.10 31.45 22.35
CA ALA A 138 -13.71 30.33 21.50
C ALA A 138 -14.80 29.25 21.54
N ILE A 139 -15.21 28.75 20.38
CA ILE A 139 -16.10 27.59 20.30
C ILE A 139 -15.25 26.33 20.55
N VAL A 140 -15.61 25.60 21.60
CA VAL A 140 -14.89 24.41 22.08
C VAL A 140 -15.55 23.12 21.65
N ASP A 141 -16.88 23.11 21.55
CA ASP A 141 -17.65 21.99 21.03
C ASP A 141 -19.01 22.41 20.47
N VAL A 142 -19.54 21.61 19.54
CA VAL A 142 -20.86 21.74 18.94
C VAL A 142 -21.52 20.37 18.96
N ASN A 143 -22.63 20.24 19.68
CA ASN A 143 -23.32 18.97 19.90
C ASN A 143 -24.45 18.72 18.89
N LEU A 144 -24.09 18.25 17.69
CA LEU A 144 -25.07 17.96 16.64
C LEU A 144 -25.97 16.76 16.98
N HIS A 145 -25.52 15.83 17.84
CA HIS A 145 -26.39 14.76 18.35
C HIS A 145 -27.54 15.28 19.19
N GLU A 146 -27.30 16.30 20.03
CA GLU A 146 -28.36 16.95 20.80
C GLU A 146 -29.38 17.62 19.88
N TYR A 147 -28.92 18.33 18.85
CA TYR A 147 -29.81 18.89 17.81
C TYR A 147 -30.66 17.81 17.15
N LYS A 148 -30.04 16.71 16.71
CA LYS A 148 -30.73 15.56 16.11
C LYS A 148 -31.77 14.95 17.05
N ASN A 149 -31.44 14.77 18.32
CA ASN A 149 -32.34 14.21 19.32
C ASN A 149 -33.58 15.09 19.55
N ARG A 150 -33.40 16.42 19.54
CA ARG A 150 -34.49 17.39 19.71
C ARG A 150 -35.39 17.48 18.47
N LEU A 151 -34.80 17.39 17.28
CA LEU A 151 -35.56 17.39 16.02
C LEU A 151 -36.42 16.12 15.88
N GLY A 152 -35.94 14.97 16.36
CA GLY A 152 -36.67 13.70 16.31
C GLY A 152 -36.73 13.03 14.93
N GLU A 153 -36.13 13.64 13.91
CA GLU A 153 -36.09 13.16 12.52
C GLU A 153 -34.66 12.95 12.00
N LYS A 154 -34.55 12.46 10.77
CA LYS A 154 -33.25 12.27 10.10
C LYS A 154 -32.68 13.64 9.69
N VAL A 155 -31.53 13.99 10.24
CA VAL A 155 -30.80 15.21 9.87
C VAL A 155 -30.03 14.97 8.56
N GLU A 156 -30.48 15.62 7.50
CA GLU A 156 -29.82 15.68 6.19
C GLU A 156 -29.70 17.13 5.72
N ASN A 157 -28.68 17.42 4.92
CA ASN A 157 -28.45 18.75 4.35
C ASN A 157 -28.40 19.88 5.39
N LEU A 158 -27.79 19.61 6.54
CA LEU A 158 -27.70 20.57 7.65
C LEU A 158 -26.84 21.78 7.27
N VAL A 159 -27.35 22.99 7.49
CA VAL A 159 -26.61 24.24 7.39
C VAL A 159 -26.31 24.73 8.80
N ILE A 160 -25.04 25.08 9.04
CA ILE A 160 -24.53 25.58 10.32
C ILE A 160 -23.99 26.99 10.09
N ILE A 161 -24.59 28.00 10.74
CA ILE A 161 -24.06 29.36 10.77
C ILE A 161 -23.50 29.60 12.16
N LEU A 162 -22.20 29.79 12.29
CA LEU A 162 -21.59 29.97 13.61
C LEU A 162 -21.87 31.39 14.16
N PRO A 163 -22.08 31.54 15.49
CA PRO A 163 -22.45 32.81 16.09
C PRO A 163 -21.31 33.83 16.00
N GLN A 164 -21.64 35.06 15.60
CA GLN A 164 -20.70 36.17 15.54
C GLN A 164 -20.30 36.63 16.94
N SER A 165 -21.25 36.70 17.87
CA SER A 165 -21.02 37.12 19.25
C SER A 165 -21.93 36.38 20.23
N ILE A 166 -21.56 36.47 21.51
CA ILE A 166 -22.33 35.97 22.64
C ILE A 166 -22.39 37.11 23.66
N ASP A 167 -23.59 37.60 23.97
CA ASP A 167 -23.84 38.83 24.74
C ASP A 167 -22.98 40.02 24.25
N GLY A 168 -22.85 40.15 22.92
CA GLY A 168 -22.06 41.20 22.28
C GLY A 168 -20.53 41.03 22.36
N ILE A 169 -20.01 39.96 23.01
CA ILE A 169 -18.59 39.62 22.99
C ILE A 169 -18.31 38.76 21.75
N PRO A 170 -17.31 39.09 20.91
CA PRO A 170 -17.07 38.40 19.66
C PRO A 170 -16.55 36.96 19.87
N VAL A 171 -16.96 36.06 18.97
CA VAL A 171 -16.37 34.72 18.83
C VAL A 171 -15.14 34.82 17.94
N VAL A 172 -13.96 34.71 18.52
CA VAL A 172 -12.68 34.96 17.83
C VAL A 172 -11.98 33.70 17.33
N ARG A 173 -12.40 32.52 17.81
CA ARG A 173 -11.64 31.28 17.58
C ARG A 173 -12.52 30.03 17.50
N LEU A 174 -12.15 29.11 16.61
CA LEU A 174 -12.62 27.72 16.62
C LEU A 174 -11.52 26.84 17.19
N ALA A 175 -11.79 26.16 18.30
CA ALA A 175 -10.86 25.19 18.87
C ALA A 175 -10.75 23.94 18.00
N GLY A 176 -9.67 23.16 18.13
CA GLY A 176 -9.53 21.91 17.38
C GLY A 176 -10.57 20.85 17.77
N SER A 177 -11.18 21.01 18.95
CA SER A 177 -12.30 20.18 19.42
C SER A 177 -13.67 20.71 19.03
N ALA A 178 -13.77 21.86 18.34
CA ALA A 178 -15.03 22.56 18.05
C ALA A 178 -16.09 21.62 17.46
N PHE A 179 -15.68 20.70 16.59
CA PHE A 179 -16.55 19.65 16.08
C PHE A 179 -16.00 18.27 16.45
N SER A 180 -15.86 18.00 17.76
CA SER A 180 -15.35 16.72 18.25
C SER A 180 -16.14 15.53 17.65
N ALA A 181 -15.41 14.52 17.16
CA ALA A 181 -15.99 13.32 16.54
C ALA A 181 -17.12 12.67 17.37
N ARG A 182 -17.02 12.70 18.71
CA ARG A 182 -18.04 12.14 19.63
C ARG A 182 -19.41 12.83 19.55
N LEU A 183 -19.44 14.07 19.04
CA LEU A 183 -20.60 14.94 19.07
C LEU A 183 -21.21 15.19 17.70
N VAL A 184 -20.47 14.88 16.62
CA VAL A 184 -20.84 15.24 15.25
C VAL A 184 -20.84 14.06 14.28
N ASN A 185 -20.22 12.93 14.64
CA ASN A 185 -20.13 11.80 13.73
C ASN A 185 -21.52 11.27 13.34
N GLY A 186 -21.70 10.96 12.07
CA GLY A 186 -22.93 10.34 11.57
C GLY A 186 -24.02 11.33 11.19
N ILE A 187 -23.67 12.63 11.17
CA ILE A 187 -24.55 13.71 10.73
C ILE A 187 -23.92 14.36 9.51
N GLY A 188 -24.63 14.34 8.39
CA GLY A 188 -24.20 14.98 7.15
C GLY A 188 -24.46 16.48 7.22
N VAL A 189 -23.42 17.28 7.00
CA VAL A 189 -23.47 18.74 7.00
C VAL A 189 -23.29 19.23 5.57
N ARG A 190 -24.21 20.06 5.11
CA ARG A 190 -24.12 20.67 3.79
C ARG A 190 -23.16 21.85 3.80
N LEU A 191 -23.35 22.80 4.72
CA LEU A 191 -22.60 24.05 4.74
C LEU A 191 -22.27 24.46 6.17
N VAL A 192 -21.03 24.87 6.41
CA VAL A 192 -20.61 25.58 7.63
C VAL A 192 -20.17 27.00 7.28
N VAL A 193 -20.78 28.02 7.87
CA VAL A 193 -20.44 29.43 7.67
C VAL A 193 -19.71 29.96 8.89
N THR A 194 -18.45 30.37 8.71
CA THR A 194 -17.71 31.10 9.74
C THR A 194 -18.13 32.59 9.75
N PRO A 195 -18.33 33.20 10.92
CA PRO A 195 -18.70 34.62 11.03
C PRO A 195 -17.48 35.52 10.88
N ASP A 196 -17.73 36.81 10.67
CA ASP A 196 -16.69 37.85 10.53
C ASP A 196 -15.93 38.17 11.83
N SER A 197 -16.32 37.60 12.97
CA SER A 197 -15.60 37.74 14.23
C SER A 197 -14.45 36.73 14.39
N VAL A 198 -14.51 35.59 13.69
CA VAL A 198 -13.51 34.52 13.84
C VAL A 198 -12.22 34.91 13.14
N ALA A 199 -11.11 34.93 13.90
CA ALA A 199 -9.78 35.19 13.39
C ALA A 199 -8.92 33.91 13.28
N HIS A 200 -9.19 32.91 14.12
CA HIS A 200 -8.35 31.71 14.23
C HIS A 200 -9.14 30.40 14.15
N ILE A 201 -8.73 29.52 13.24
CA ILE A 201 -9.24 28.17 13.12
C ILE A 201 -8.11 27.21 13.49
N ARG A 202 -8.25 26.50 14.61
CA ARG A 202 -7.23 25.57 15.11
C ARG A 202 -7.24 24.26 14.33
N ARG A 203 -6.17 23.48 14.49
CA ARG A 203 -5.94 22.22 13.79
C ARG A 203 -7.14 21.29 13.95
N ASP A 204 -7.55 20.70 12.83
CA ASP A 204 -8.60 19.69 12.76
C ASP A 204 -9.96 20.12 13.33
N ALA A 205 -10.22 21.43 13.45
CA ALA A 205 -11.51 21.95 13.90
C ALA A 205 -12.66 21.36 13.06
N PHE A 206 -12.53 21.29 11.73
CA PHE A 206 -13.56 20.77 10.82
C PHE A 206 -13.38 19.30 10.45
N ALA A 207 -12.19 18.73 10.65
CA ALA A 207 -11.83 17.41 10.12
C ALA A 207 -12.78 16.25 10.53
N PRO A 208 -13.42 16.26 11.73
CA PRO A 208 -14.39 15.23 12.09
C PRO A 208 -15.77 15.39 11.44
N LEU A 209 -16.09 16.55 10.87
CA LEU A 209 -17.38 16.78 10.21
C LEU A 209 -17.47 16.04 8.87
N ALA A 210 -18.63 15.42 8.62
CA ALA A 210 -19.03 15.02 7.28
C ALA A 210 -19.63 16.23 6.54
N VAL A 211 -18.77 17.22 6.25
CA VAL A 211 -19.17 18.52 5.67
C VAL A 211 -18.86 18.60 4.18
N ASN A 212 -19.80 19.11 3.39
CA ASN A 212 -19.65 19.32 1.97
C ASN A 212 -19.00 20.67 1.61
N ASP A 213 -19.46 21.76 2.23
CA ASP A 213 -18.99 23.12 1.96
C ASP A 213 -18.64 23.89 3.24
N ILE A 214 -17.49 24.58 3.23
CA ILE A 214 -17.03 25.41 4.36
C ILE A 214 -16.76 26.82 3.86
N PHE A 215 -17.40 27.81 4.46
CA PHE A 215 -17.15 29.22 4.17
C PHE A 215 -16.22 29.87 5.19
N ILE A 216 -15.17 30.51 4.70
CA ILE A 216 -14.14 31.25 5.44
C ILE A 216 -14.40 32.75 5.29
N SER A 217 -14.70 33.41 6.41
CA SER A 217 -15.01 34.83 6.46
C SER A 217 -13.80 35.73 6.18
N ARG A 218 -14.03 37.03 5.98
CA ARG A 218 -12.97 38.01 5.67
C ARG A 218 -11.95 38.21 6.80
N SER A 219 -12.31 37.87 8.03
CA SER A 219 -11.51 38.17 9.23
C SER A 219 -10.59 37.03 9.64
N VAL A 220 -10.75 35.84 9.05
CA VAL A 220 -9.90 34.68 9.37
C VAL A 220 -8.48 34.96 8.91
N GLN A 221 -7.53 34.96 9.85
CA GLN A 221 -6.11 35.24 9.63
C GLN A 221 -5.26 33.97 9.70
N VAL A 222 -5.68 32.99 10.50
CA VAL A 222 -4.93 31.74 10.71
C VAL A 222 -5.85 30.55 10.57
N ILE A 223 -5.50 29.65 9.66
CA ILE A 223 -6.08 28.32 9.53
C ILE A 223 -4.95 27.32 9.75
N GLU A 224 -4.99 26.60 10.87
CA GLU A 224 -4.09 25.47 11.08
C GLU A 224 -4.55 24.27 10.20
N PRO A 225 -3.67 23.30 9.91
CA PRO A 225 -3.99 22.17 9.02
C PRO A 225 -5.29 21.45 9.39
N GLN A 226 -6.12 21.13 8.39
CA GLN A 226 -7.38 20.39 8.53
C GLN A 226 -7.25 19.03 7.85
N GLU A 227 -7.04 17.97 8.62
CA GLU A 227 -6.69 16.65 8.10
C GLU A 227 -7.90 15.72 8.01
N PHE A 228 -8.75 15.96 7.01
CA PHE A 228 -9.90 15.11 6.74
C PHE A 228 -9.52 13.64 6.52
N ASN A 229 -10.34 12.73 7.06
CA ASN A 229 -10.08 11.30 7.00
C ASN A 229 -11.37 10.51 6.72
N ALA A 230 -11.42 9.86 5.55
CA ALA A 230 -12.59 9.10 5.12
C ALA A 230 -12.86 7.81 5.92
N LYS A 231 -11.92 7.32 6.73
CA LYS A 231 -12.16 6.15 7.61
C LYS A 231 -12.90 6.51 8.89
N THR A 232 -12.74 7.74 9.38
CA THR A 232 -13.38 8.19 10.63
C THR A 232 -14.79 8.74 10.39
N ALA A 233 -15.12 9.03 9.13
CA ALA A 233 -16.43 9.49 8.71
C ALA A 233 -17.43 8.31 8.63
N THR A 234 -18.44 8.30 9.48
CA THR A 234 -19.54 7.32 9.46
C THR A 234 -20.57 7.61 8.36
N VAL A 235 -20.72 8.88 7.99
CA VAL A 235 -21.38 9.35 6.76
C VAL A 235 -20.29 9.96 5.89
N ARG A 236 -20.19 9.53 4.63
CA ARG A 236 -19.19 10.08 3.71
C ARG A 236 -19.74 11.37 3.10
N ALA A 237 -18.95 12.44 3.18
CA ALA A 237 -19.19 13.63 2.38
C ALA A 237 -19.02 13.29 0.90
N ASP A 238 -19.94 13.75 0.06
CA ASP A 238 -19.90 13.51 -1.39
C ASP A 238 -18.76 14.29 -2.04
N HIS A 239 -18.53 15.50 -1.53
CA HIS A 239 -17.45 16.41 -1.87
C HIS A 239 -17.00 17.17 -0.62
N ILE A 240 -15.84 17.81 -0.65
CA ILE A 240 -15.41 18.76 0.39
C ILE A 240 -14.81 19.96 -0.31
N SER A 241 -15.38 21.14 -0.07
CA SER A 241 -14.96 22.38 -0.73
C SER A 241 -14.88 23.56 0.27
N PHE A 242 -13.90 24.43 0.05
CA PHE A 242 -13.71 25.66 0.79
C PHE A 242 -14.05 26.87 -0.08
N HIS A 243 -14.88 27.76 0.46
CA HIS A 243 -15.24 29.05 -0.11
C HIS A 243 -14.65 30.14 0.77
N VAL A 244 -13.89 31.08 0.21
CA VAL A 244 -13.27 32.17 0.98
C VAL A 244 -13.85 33.50 0.51
N ASP A 245 -14.18 34.39 1.45
CA ASP A 245 -14.58 35.76 1.11
C ASP A 245 -13.48 36.43 0.26
N PRO A 246 -13.80 37.02 -0.91
CA PRO A 246 -12.81 37.65 -1.78
C PRO A 246 -12.00 38.78 -1.12
N ARG A 247 -12.50 39.33 -0.01
CA ARG A 247 -11.86 40.39 0.78
C ARG A 247 -10.95 39.84 1.88
N ASN A 248 -10.83 38.52 2.04
CA ASN A 248 -9.93 37.92 3.01
C ASN A 248 -8.46 38.25 2.64
N PRO A 249 -7.64 38.78 3.58
CA PRO A 249 -6.26 39.17 3.29
C PRO A 249 -5.25 38.02 3.36
N ALA A 250 -5.61 36.88 3.98
CA ALA A 250 -4.70 35.77 4.29
C ALA A 250 -4.91 34.54 3.41
N PHE A 251 -6.14 34.28 2.97
CA PHE A 251 -6.53 33.08 2.22
C PHE A 251 -7.30 33.43 0.94
N ALA A 252 -7.34 32.48 0.01
CA ALA A 252 -8.15 32.52 -1.19
C ALA A 252 -8.65 31.11 -1.52
N SER A 253 -9.81 31.01 -2.16
CA SER A 253 -10.31 29.75 -2.71
C SER A 253 -10.34 29.80 -4.24
N HIS A 254 -9.97 28.70 -4.89
CA HIS A 254 -10.13 28.50 -6.33
C HIS A 254 -10.71 27.10 -6.57
N GLU A 255 -11.85 27.03 -7.27
CA GLU A 255 -12.57 25.77 -7.53
C GLU A 255 -12.78 24.91 -6.26
N GLY A 256 -13.10 25.55 -5.13
CA GLY A 256 -13.30 24.87 -3.85
C GLY A 256 -12.01 24.45 -3.13
N SER A 257 -10.83 24.67 -3.72
CA SER A 257 -9.53 24.40 -3.10
C SER A 257 -9.04 25.63 -2.34
N LEU A 258 -8.45 25.42 -1.16
CA LEU A 258 -7.97 26.46 -0.25
C LEU A 258 -6.48 26.74 -0.46
N TYR A 259 -6.16 27.99 -0.72
CA TYR A 259 -4.80 28.50 -0.88
C TYR A 259 -4.53 29.66 0.09
N THR A 260 -3.26 29.94 0.34
CA THR A 260 -2.84 31.24 0.87
C THR A 260 -3.16 32.35 -0.13
N ARG A 261 -3.33 33.58 0.35
CA ARG A 261 -3.74 34.73 -0.48
C ARG A 261 -2.77 35.03 -1.63
N ASP A 262 -1.49 34.74 -1.40
CA ASP A 262 -0.41 34.87 -2.37
C ASP A 262 -0.34 33.70 -3.38
N GLY A 263 -1.14 32.65 -3.19
CA GLY A 263 -1.19 31.46 -4.04
C GLY A 263 0.00 30.51 -3.86
N LYS A 264 0.91 30.78 -2.91
CA LYS A 264 2.15 30.03 -2.74
C LYS A 264 1.99 28.71 -2.01
N GLU A 265 0.92 28.55 -1.23
CA GLU A 265 0.66 27.33 -0.48
C GLU A 265 -0.75 26.79 -0.72
N LEU A 266 -0.83 25.50 -1.04
CA LEU A 266 -2.05 24.72 -1.13
C LEU A 266 -2.31 24.11 0.23
N MET A 267 -3.36 24.59 0.90
CA MET A 267 -3.73 24.16 2.24
C MET A 267 -4.74 23.02 2.21
N PHE A 268 -5.64 23.01 1.22
CA PHE A 268 -6.63 21.96 0.99
C PHE A 268 -7.02 21.86 -0.48
N GLN A 269 -6.95 20.66 -1.06
CA GLN A 269 -7.43 20.36 -2.39
C GLN A 269 -8.89 19.87 -2.32
N ALA A 270 -9.77 20.50 -3.10
CA ALA A 270 -11.16 20.09 -3.21
C ALA A 270 -11.29 18.59 -3.53
N PHE A 271 -12.22 17.93 -2.85
CA PHE A 271 -12.53 16.52 -3.03
C PHE A 271 -13.93 16.41 -3.65
N PRO A 272 -14.21 15.48 -4.58
CA PRO A 272 -13.35 14.40 -5.09
C PRO A 272 -12.26 14.88 -6.06
N TYR A 273 -11.20 14.09 -6.19
CA TYR A 273 -10.07 14.43 -7.05
C TYR A 273 -10.31 14.05 -8.52
N PRO A 274 -9.89 14.88 -9.48
CA PRO A 274 -9.80 14.46 -10.87
C PRO A 274 -8.76 13.33 -11.01
N GLN A 275 -8.84 12.58 -12.11
CA GLN A 275 -7.83 11.56 -12.42
C GLN A 275 -6.43 12.19 -12.56
N GLU A 276 -6.38 13.38 -13.16
CA GLU A 276 -5.19 14.18 -13.34
C GLU A 276 -5.40 15.56 -12.71
N LEU A 277 -4.58 15.88 -11.72
CA LEU A 277 -4.60 17.14 -10.99
C LEU A 277 -3.44 18.02 -11.47
N VAL A 278 -3.75 19.20 -12.00
CA VAL A 278 -2.75 20.19 -12.39
C VAL A 278 -2.66 21.25 -11.30
N LEU A 279 -1.49 21.35 -10.66
CA LEU A 279 -1.25 22.36 -9.64
C LEU A 279 -0.89 23.70 -10.31
N PRO A 280 -1.38 24.84 -9.80
CA PRO A 280 -1.19 26.15 -10.43
C PRO A 280 0.27 26.62 -10.38
N GLU A 281 0.72 27.34 -11.42
CA GLU A 281 2.04 27.99 -11.43
C GLU A 281 2.14 29.06 -10.33
N GLY A 282 3.33 29.17 -9.73
CA GLY A 282 3.58 30.04 -8.57
C GLY A 282 3.38 29.35 -7.21
N LEU A 283 2.78 28.15 -7.18
CA LEU A 283 2.68 27.33 -5.98
C LEU A 283 4.06 26.82 -5.55
N GLU A 284 4.46 27.09 -4.31
CA GLU A 284 5.76 26.71 -3.73
C GLU A 284 5.64 25.53 -2.76
N ARG A 285 4.50 25.39 -2.06
CA ARG A 285 4.28 24.39 -1.01
C ARG A 285 2.91 23.71 -1.08
N VAL A 286 2.87 22.39 -0.86
CA VAL A 286 1.65 21.63 -0.56
C VAL A 286 1.67 21.23 0.92
N ALA A 287 0.65 21.62 1.67
CA ALA A 287 0.53 21.34 3.10
C ALA A 287 0.21 19.86 3.39
N ALA A 288 0.56 19.38 4.59
CA ALA A 288 0.34 17.98 4.99
C ALA A 288 -1.15 17.57 5.07
N GLY A 289 -2.05 18.53 5.24
CA GLY A 289 -3.50 18.35 5.24
C GLY A 289 -4.17 18.60 3.89
N ALA A 290 -3.39 18.82 2.82
CA ALA A 290 -3.95 19.21 1.52
C ALA A 290 -4.86 18.15 0.90
N PHE A 291 -4.65 16.86 1.23
CA PHE A 291 -5.43 15.75 0.67
C PHE A 291 -6.14 14.94 1.75
N VAL A 292 -7.38 14.54 1.46
CA VAL A 292 -8.24 13.72 2.31
C VAL A 292 -7.64 12.31 2.44
N ARG A 293 -7.38 11.88 3.67
CA ARG A 293 -6.78 10.57 3.94
C ARG A 293 -7.77 9.44 3.71
N ASN A 294 -7.22 8.27 3.35
CA ASN A 294 -7.97 7.04 3.10
C ASN A 294 -9.03 7.16 2.00
N THR A 295 -8.81 8.05 1.04
CA THR A 295 -9.55 8.13 -0.22
C THR A 295 -8.63 7.74 -1.39
N PRO A 296 -9.18 7.25 -2.50
CA PRO A 296 -8.41 7.17 -3.74
C PRO A 296 -7.94 8.57 -4.11
N GLY A 297 -6.64 8.73 -4.32
CA GLY A 297 -6.08 9.98 -4.80
C GLY A 297 -6.18 10.16 -6.32
N PRO A 298 -5.78 11.35 -6.84
CA PRO A 298 -5.54 11.50 -8.25
C PRO A 298 -4.47 10.48 -8.68
N GLU A 299 -4.61 9.98 -9.89
CA GLU A 299 -3.62 9.07 -10.47
C GLU A 299 -2.35 9.84 -10.81
N ILE A 300 -2.51 11.07 -11.32
CA ILE A 300 -1.41 11.94 -11.75
C ILE A 300 -1.57 13.32 -11.10
N VAL A 301 -0.47 13.87 -10.58
CA VAL A 301 -0.35 15.26 -10.12
C VAL A 301 0.76 15.93 -10.94
N ARG A 302 0.42 16.97 -11.69
CA ARG A 302 1.41 17.78 -12.41
C ARG A 302 1.91 18.90 -11.52
N CYS A 303 3.22 18.91 -11.30
CA CYS A 303 3.89 19.93 -10.50
C CYS A 303 4.18 21.16 -11.35
N PRO A 304 3.95 22.38 -10.83
CA PRO A 304 4.46 23.58 -11.45
C PRO A 304 5.96 23.68 -11.24
N SER A 305 6.58 24.53 -12.05
CA SER A 305 8.03 24.79 -11.97
C SER A 305 8.48 25.38 -10.62
N SER A 306 7.58 26.08 -9.93
CA SER A 306 7.82 26.73 -8.64
C SER A 306 7.73 25.79 -7.43
N LEU A 307 7.17 24.59 -7.58
CA LEU A 307 6.94 23.70 -6.45
C LEU A 307 8.27 23.16 -5.93
N SER A 308 8.55 23.42 -4.66
CA SER A 308 9.78 22.97 -4.01
C SER A 308 9.53 22.04 -2.82
N ARG A 309 8.29 22.02 -2.29
CA ARG A 309 7.99 21.32 -1.04
C ARG A 309 6.60 20.69 -1.02
N VAL A 310 6.55 19.42 -0.64
CA VAL A 310 5.31 18.71 -0.29
C VAL A 310 5.48 18.17 1.12
N ASP A 311 4.77 18.81 2.05
CA ASP A 311 4.76 18.40 3.44
C ASP A 311 4.03 17.06 3.55
N SER A 312 4.69 16.07 4.13
CA SER A 312 4.06 14.83 4.57
C SER A 312 4.12 14.76 6.07
N LYS A 313 3.18 14.06 6.70
CA LYS A 313 3.22 13.82 8.15
C LYS A 313 4.56 13.18 8.58
N PRO A 314 4.97 13.41 9.84
CA PRO A 314 6.15 12.76 10.45
C PRO A 314 5.90 11.30 10.86
N THR A 315 4.79 10.67 10.45
CA THR A 315 4.69 9.21 10.59
C THR A 315 5.68 8.56 9.62
N PRO A 316 6.41 7.51 10.01
CA PRO A 316 7.60 7.04 9.28
C PRO A 316 7.36 6.60 7.82
N ASP A 317 6.11 6.46 7.38
CA ASP A 317 5.82 5.91 6.06
C ASP A 317 4.66 6.62 5.35
N ARG A 318 5.03 7.30 4.26
CA ARG A 318 4.27 7.61 3.03
C ARG A 318 3.59 8.98 2.90
N LEU A 319 3.74 9.51 1.69
CA LEU A 319 2.81 10.46 1.08
C LEU A 319 1.38 9.94 1.18
N TRP A 320 0.42 10.85 1.22
CA TRP A 320 -1.00 10.57 1.51
C TRP A 320 -1.59 9.42 0.68
N ASN A 321 -1.15 9.26 -0.58
CA ASN A 321 -1.42 8.12 -1.43
C ASN A 321 -0.12 7.64 -2.09
N PRO A 322 0.35 6.40 -1.80
CA PRO A 322 1.53 5.86 -2.46
C PRO A 322 1.31 5.61 -3.95
N GLU A 323 0.07 5.52 -4.45
CA GLU A 323 -0.25 5.19 -5.84
C GLU A 323 -0.24 6.40 -6.79
N THR A 324 -0.30 7.62 -6.25
CA THR A 324 -0.28 8.85 -7.03
C THR A 324 1.10 9.09 -7.66
N MET A 325 1.11 9.43 -8.95
CA MET A 325 2.30 9.80 -9.72
C MET A 325 2.46 11.31 -9.78
N TRP A 326 3.68 11.80 -9.55
CA TRP A 326 4.00 13.23 -9.59
C TRP A 326 4.83 13.53 -10.83
N VAL A 327 4.27 14.30 -11.76
CA VAL A 327 5.00 14.75 -12.94
C VAL A 327 5.80 15.97 -12.54
N CYS A 328 7.12 15.85 -12.57
CA CYS A 328 8.06 16.91 -12.17
C CYS A 328 9.01 17.19 -13.33
N ALA A 329 9.59 18.39 -13.36
CA ALA A 329 10.71 18.67 -14.26
C ALA A 329 11.94 17.82 -13.86
N ASP A 330 12.62 17.28 -14.86
CA ASP A 330 13.82 16.45 -14.68
C ASP A 330 14.91 17.23 -13.92
N GLY A 331 15.46 16.63 -12.87
CA GLY A 331 16.50 17.19 -12.01
C GLY A 331 16.02 18.21 -10.96
N SER A 332 14.72 18.45 -10.84
CA SER A 332 14.16 19.45 -9.91
C SER A 332 14.33 19.06 -8.43
N ASP A 333 14.36 20.06 -7.54
CA ASP A 333 14.45 19.82 -6.09
C ASP A 333 13.25 19.01 -5.57
N ILE A 334 12.07 19.23 -6.15
CA ILE A 334 10.86 18.48 -5.83
C ILE A 334 10.96 17.02 -6.26
N GLU A 335 11.53 16.74 -7.43
CA GLU A 335 11.77 15.36 -7.88
C GLU A 335 12.70 14.64 -6.89
N ARG A 336 13.82 15.27 -6.54
CA ARG A 336 14.78 14.70 -5.57
C ARG A 336 14.13 14.46 -4.20
N MET A 337 13.32 15.40 -3.71
CA MET A 337 12.60 15.27 -2.45
C MET A 337 11.54 14.15 -2.47
N LEU A 338 10.80 14.00 -3.57
CA LEU A 338 9.79 12.94 -3.70
C LEU A 338 10.47 11.58 -3.82
N ASN A 339 11.50 11.46 -4.67
CA ASN A 339 12.25 10.23 -4.90
C ASN A 339 13.03 9.78 -3.66
N SER A 340 13.54 10.70 -2.82
CA SER A 340 14.22 10.33 -1.57
C SER A 340 13.31 9.63 -0.56
N ARG A 341 11.98 9.82 -0.68
CA ARG A 341 10.99 9.12 0.14
C ARG A 341 10.54 7.83 -0.54
N ARG A 342 10.23 7.91 -1.84
CA ARG A 342 9.85 6.77 -2.68
C ARG A 342 9.86 7.19 -4.16
N PRO A 343 10.31 6.36 -5.10
CA PRO A 343 10.22 6.65 -6.54
C PRO A 343 8.75 6.68 -6.97
N ILE A 344 8.19 7.89 -7.03
CA ILE A 344 6.79 8.13 -7.45
C ILE A 344 6.68 9.24 -8.49
N THR A 345 7.81 9.63 -9.07
CA THR A 345 7.89 10.73 -10.04
C THR A 345 7.86 10.21 -11.47
N LEU A 346 7.35 11.05 -12.37
CA LEU A 346 7.40 10.89 -13.80
C LEU A 346 8.04 12.13 -14.41
N SER A 347 8.76 11.92 -15.51
CA SER A 347 9.22 13.01 -16.37
C SER A 347 8.02 13.64 -17.09
N PRO A 348 8.13 14.89 -17.60
CA PRO A 348 7.06 15.48 -18.41
C PRO A 348 6.82 14.76 -19.74
N ARG A 349 7.75 13.88 -20.14
CA ARG A 349 7.77 13.13 -21.40
C ARG A 349 7.33 11.67 -21.23
N PHE A 350 6.63 11.37 -20.13
CA PHE A 350 6.16 10.03 -19.87
C PHE A 350 5.11 9.59 -20.91
N VAL A 351 5.09 8.29 -21.19
CA VAL A 351 4.11 7.61 -22.02
C VAL A 351 3.35 6.61 -21.16
N ARG A 352 2.05 6.46 -21.41
CA ARG A 352 1.21 5.46 -20.76
C ARG A 352 0.69 4.50 -21.82
N ASP A 353 0.81 3.19 -21.57
CA ASP A 353 0.20 2.18 -22.44
C ASP A 353 -1.23 1.80 -22.01
N ASP A 354 -1.90 1.03 -22.86
CA ASP A 354 -3.27 0.56 -22.65
C ASP A 354 -3.40 -0.41 -21.45
N GLU A 355 -2.29 -1.06 -21.06
CA GLU A 355 -2.22 -1.95 -19.90
C GLU A 355 -1.99 -1.19 -18.57
N GLY A 356 -1.78 0.13 -18.64
CA GLY A 356 -1.61 0.99 -17.48
C GLY A 356 -0.20 1.03 -16.91
N PHE A 357 0.82 0.69 -17.71
CA PHE A 357 2.22 0.94 -17.43
C PHE A 357 2.59 2.37 -17.83
N PHE A 358 3.43 2.98 -17.00
CA PHE A 358 3.99 4.30 -17.19
C PHE A 358 5.48 4.15 -17.52
N TYR A 359 5.88 4.71 -18.65
CA TYR A 359 7.25 4.73 -19.14
C TYR A 359 7.75 6.16 -19.21
N ASP A 360 8.96 6.40 -18.72
CA ASP A 360 9.63 7.69 -18.90
C ASP A 360 10.61 7.61 -20.07
N ILE A 361 10.52 8.58 -20.98
CA ILE A 361 11.43 8.70 -22.11
C ILE A 361 12.58 9.63 -21.71
N THR A 362 13.80 9.11 -21.68
CA THR A 362 15.00 9.87 -21.36
C THR A 362 15.33 10.89 -22.47
N PRO A 363 16.10 11.96 -22.20
CA PRO A 363 16.57 12.88 -23.25
C PRO A 363 17.29 12.18 -24.41
N GLU A 364 17.93 11.05 -24.13
CA GLU A 364 18.69 10.22 -25.08
C GLU A 364 17.79 9.34 -25.94
N GLY A 365 16.48 9.30 -25.67
CA GLY A 365 15.51 8.52 -26.44
C GLY A 365 15.42 7.05 -26.00
N GLU A 366 15.68 6.75 -24.73
CA GLU A 366 15.48 5.43 -24.14
C GLU A 366 14.21 5.42 -23.28
N ALA A 367 13.45 4.33 -23.33
CA ALA A 367 12.28 4.15 -22.49
C ALA A 367 12.68 3.44 -21.18
N HIS A 368 12.28 4.03 -20.05
CA HIS A 368 12.47 3.46 -18.71
C HIS A 368 11.09 3.14 -18.13
N LEU A 369 10.83 1.89 -17.72
CA LEU A 369 9.59 1.56 -17.03
C LEU A 369 9.60 2.24 -15.66
N ALA A 370 8.75 3.24 -15.49
CA ALA A 370 8.66 4.03 -14.27
C ALA A 370 7.73 3.38 -13.25
N ARG A 371 6.53 2.94 -13.68
CA ARG A 371 5.57 2.32 -12.76
C ARG A 371 4.43 1.57 -13.41
N SER A 372 3.81 0.68 -12.65
CA SER A 372 2.61 -0.07 -13.07
C SER A 372 1.68 -0.40 -11.90
N PRO A 373 1.03 0.60 -11.27
CA PRO A 373 0.29 0.42 -10.02
C PRO A 373 -0.89 -0.56 -10.12
N ARG A 374 -1.50 -0.67 -11.30
CA ARG A 374 -2.71 -1.49 -11.54
C ARG A 374 -2.43 -2.83 -12.22
N ALA A 375 -1.20 -3.06 -12.71
CA ALA A 375 -0.89 -4.29 -13.43
C ALA A 375 -0.94 -5.52 -12.50
N CYS A 376 -1.49 -6.61 -13.01
CA CYS A 376 -1.65 -7.88 -12.30
C CYS A 376 -1.63 -9.05 -13.30
N GLY A 377 -1.45 -10.27 -12.79
CA GLY A 377 -1.42 -11.46 -13.65
C GLY A 377 -0.12 -11.62 -14.43
N ARG A 378 -0.21 -12.22 -15.63
CA ARG A 378 0.94 -12.48 -16.50
C ARG A 378 1.13 -11.33 -17.47
N VAL A 379 2.32 -10.73 -17.44
CA VAL A 379 2.67 -9.54 -18.22
C VAL A 379 3.89 -9.83 -19.08
N ALA A 380 3.85 -9.37 -20.33
CA ALA A 380 5.01 -9.30 -21.21
C ALA A 380 5.30 -7.84 -21.53
N LEU A 381 6.45 -7.33 -21.08
CA LEU A 381 6.79 -5.93 -21.31
C LEU A 381 7.20 -5.72 -22.78
N PRO A 382 6.85 -4.57 -23.39
CA PRO A 382 7.16 -4.28 -24.78
C PRO A 382 8.66 -4.01 -25.00
N GLU A 383 9.19 -4.43 -26.15
CA GLU A 383 10.59 -4.14 -26.53
C GLU A 383 10.85 -2.64 -26.77
N SER A 384 9.83 -1.91 -27.22
CA SER A 384 9.89 -0.48 -27.47
C SER A 384 8.56 0.20 -27.15
N VAL A 385 8.63 1.43 -26.65
CA VAL A 385 7.48 2.30 -26.37
C VAL A 385 7.61 3.54 -27.24
N GLU A 386 6.63 3.80 -28.10
CA GLU A 386 6.65 4.92 -29.08
C GLU A 386 7.93 5.01 -29.93
N GLY A 387 8.53 3.86 -30.27
CA GLY A 387 9.77 3.80 -31.04
C GLY A 387 11.06 3.93 -30.21
N HIS A 388 10.95 4.17 -28.90
CA HIS A 388 12.08 4.18 -27.97
C HIS A 388 12.28 2.80 -27.34
N PRO A 389 13.50 2.22 -27.35
CA PRO A 389 13.75 0.89 -26.78
C PRO A 389 13.57 0.91 -25.25
N LEU A 390 12.95 -0.12 -24.69
CA LEU A 390 12.84 -0.29 -23.24
C LEU A 390 14.17 -0.83 -22.69
N VAL A 391 14.97 0.02 -22.06
CA VAL A 391 16.33 -0.32 -21.62
C VAL A 391 16.39 -0.58 -20.11
N HIS A 392 15.56 0.08 -19.31
CA HIS A 392 15.65 0.04 -17.86
C HIS A 392 14.29 -0.11 -17.17
N ILE A 393 14.24 -0.88 -16.08
CA ILE A 393 13.09 -0.96 -15.17
C ILE A 393 13.47 -0.24 -13.88
N ARG A 394 12.75 0.82 -13.50
CA ARG A 394 13.09 1.63 -12.32
C ARG A 394 12.83 0.91 -10.99
N GLU A 395 13.32 1.53 -9.92
CA GLU A 395 13.06 1.09 -8.55
C GLU A 395 11.55 1.00 -8.27
N GLY A 396 11.10 -0.18 -7.81
CA GLY A 396 9.71 -0.41 -7.41
C GLY A 396 8.65 -0.20 -8.51
N ALA A 397 9.06 -0.21 -9.78
CA ALA A 397 8.19 -0.02 -10.93
C ALA A 397 7.20 -1.18 -11.15
N LEU A 398 7.62 -2.41 -10.85
CA LEU A 398 6.82 -3.63 -10.99
C LEU A 398 5.95 -3.88 -9.75
N PRO A 399 4.69 -4.33 -9.91
CA PRO A 399 3.77 -4.54 -8.81
C PRO A 399 3.96 -5.92 -8.19
N LYS A 400 3.64 -6.04 -6.90
CA LYS A 400 3.74 -7.30 -6.15
C LYS A 400 2.79 -8.41 -6.64
N ARG A 401 1.78 -8.04 -7.44
CA ARG A 401 0.63 -8.86 -7.85
C ARG A 401 0.81 -9.58 -9.19
N LEU A 402 1.98 -9.50 -9.80
CA LEU A 402 2.28 -10.26 -11.02
C LEU A 402 2.38 -11.76 -10.71
N THR A 403 1.78 -12.57 -11.56
CA THR A 403 1.91 -14.04 -11.56
C THR A 403 2.91 -14.51 -12.62
N GLY A 404 3.14 -13.74 -13.69
CA GLY A 404 4.18 -14.05 -14.66
C GLY A 404 4.79 -12.78 -15.25
N LEU A 405 6.08 -12.81 -15.52
CA LEU A 405 6.80 -11.67 -16.11
C LEU A 405 7.74 -12.14 -17.22
N VAL A 406 7.54 -11.60 -18.42
CA VAL A 406 8.46 -11.73 -19.55
C VAL A 406 9.14 -10.38 -19.77
N ILE A 407 10.46 -10.35 -19.57
CA ILE A 407 11.27 -9.16 -19.75
C ILE A 407 11.88 -9.18 -21.16
N PRO A 408 11.73 -8.12 -21.96
CA PRO A 408 12.15 -8.10 -23.35
C PRO A 408 13.68 -8.02 -23.50
N PRO A 409 14.22 -8.46 -24.65
CA PRO A 409 15.67 -8.49 -24.93
C PRO A 409 16.34 -7.11 -24.94
N SER A 410 15.58 -6.02 -25.04
CA SER A 410 16.08 -4.65 -24.99
C SER A 410 16.55 -4.23 -23.59
N VAL A 411 16.01 -4.84 -22.53
CA VAL A 411 16.30 -4.45 -21.14
C VAL A 411 17.73 -4.82 -20.76
N ARG A 412 18.44 -3.88 -20.15
CA ARG A 412 19.82 -4.00 -19.68
C ARG A 412 19.92 -4.02 -18.16
N SER A 413 19.09 -3.26 -17.46
CA SER A 413 19.15 -3.17 -16.00
C SER A 413 17.78 -3.07 -15.33
N ILE A 414 17.70 -3.58 -14.10
CA ILE A 414 16.51 -3.56 -13.26
C ILE A 414 16.88 -2.95 -11.90
N GLY A 415 16.28 -1.82 -11.58
CA GLY A 415 16.45 -1.09 -10.34
C GLY A 415 15.93 -1.86 -9.11
N PRO A 416 16.22 -1.38 -7.89
CA PRO A 416 15.96 -2.14 -6.68
C PRO A 416 14.46 -2.24 -6.34
N ASN A 417 14.14 -3.04 -5.33
CA ASN A 417 12.84 -3.04 -4.65
C ASN A 417 11.61 -3.36 -5.54
N ASN A 418 11.77 -4.04 -6.68
CA ASN A 418 10.64 -4.59 -7.45
C ASN A 418 10.13 -5.90 -6.81
N LEU A 419 9.58 -5.78 -5.60
CA LEU A 419 9.14 -6.84 -4.67
C LEU A 419 8.03 -7.77 -5.23
N CYS A 420 8.28 -8.46 -6.33
CA CYS A 420 7.35 -9.33 -7.03
C CYS A 420 7.16 -10.65 -6.26
N THR A 421 6.32 -10.62 -5.22
CA THR A 421 6.10 -11.77 -4.31
C THR A 421 5.12 -12.82 -4.82
N GLY A 422 4.37 -12.52 -5.87
CA GLY A 422 3.34 -13.38 -6.45
C GLY A 422 3.80 -14.22 -7.65
N LEU A 423 5.02 -14.02 -8.15
CA LEU A 423 5.46 -14.60 -9.43
C LEU A 423 5.52 -16.12 -9.39
N GLU A 424 4.96 -16.73 -10.43
CA GLU A 424 4.98 -18.15 -10.76
C GLU A 424 5.91 -18.40 -11.96
N GLU A 425 5.95 -17.47 -12.93
CA GLU A 425 6.84 -17.54 -14.10
C GLU A 425 7.71 -16.28 -14.22
N LEU A 426 9.01 -16.45 -14.51
CA LEU A 426 9.93 -15.36 -14.79
C LEU A 426 10.85 -15.73 -15.95
N VAL A 427 10.86 -14.90 -16.99
CA VAL A 427 11.77 -15.03 -18.13
C VAL A 427 12.67 -13.81 -18.19
N LEU A 428 13.96 -14.03 -17.91
CA LEU A 428 15.02 -13.03 -18.04
C LEU A 428 15.57 -13.03 -19.48
N PRO A 429 15.95 -11.88 -20.03
CA PRO A 429 16.49 -11.80 -21.38
C PRO A 429 18.00 -12.07 -21.42
N ASP A 430 18.51 -12.59 -22.53
CA ASP A 430 19.93 -12.89 -22.73
C ASP A 430 20.85 -11.65 -22.76
N GLY A 431 20.28 -10.43 -22.77
CA GLY A 431 21.02 -9.17 -22.82
C GLY A 431 21.08 -8.41 -21.49
N ILE A 432 20.47 -8.93 -20.42
CA ILE A 432 20.45 -8.27 -19.11
C ILE A 432 21.84 -8.24 -18.47
N ARG A 433 22.23 -7.11 -17.90
CA ARG A 433 23.53 -6.89 -17.27
C ARG A 433 23.43 -6.81 -15.75
N GLU A 434 22.38 -6.17 -15.25
CA GLU A 434 22.27 -5.81 -13.84
C GLU A 434 20.85 -6.02 -13.30
N ILE A 435 20.76 -6.62 -12.11
CA ILE A 435 19.53 -6.71 -11.33
C ILE A 435 19.87 -6.25 -9.92
N ASP A 436 19.36 -5.09 -9.50
CA ASP A 436 19.65 -4.52 -8.17
C ASP A 436 18.92 -5.26 -7.04
N GLU A 437 19.06 -4.77 -5.81
CA GLU A 437 18.59 -5.45 -4.60
C GLU A 437 17.08 -5.70 -4.54
N SER A 438 16.70 -6.79 -3.85
CA SER A 438 15.32 -7.13 -3.47
C SER A 438 14.34 -7.30 -4.64
N ASN A 439 14.82 -7.80 -5.78
CA ASN A 439 14.01 -8.13 -6.94
C ASN A 439 13.55 -9.61 -6.94
N PHE A 440 12.35 -9.89 -7.48
CA PHE A 440 11.87 -11.27 -7.73
C PHE A 440 11.85 -12.24 -6.53
N ARG A 441 11.61 -11.75 -5.32
CA ARG A 441 11.42 -12.59 -4.11
C ARG A 441 10.05 -13.24 -4.11
N SER A 442 9.90 -14.43 -4.72
CA SER A 442 8.64 -15.17 -4.76
C SER A 442 8.82 -16.63 -4.32
N ARG A 443 7.91 -17.09 -3.44
CA ARG A 443 7.81 -18.51 -3.04
C ARG A 443 7.03 -19.36 -4.04
N LYS A 444 6.42 -18.73 -5.04
CA LYS A 444 5.52 -19.38 -6.00
C LYS A 444 6.18 -19.69 -7.33
N LEU A 445 7.45 -19.28 -7.55
CA LEU A 445 8.16 -19.53 -8.80
C LEU A 445 8.17 -21.03 -9.10
N ALA A 446 7.51 -21.40 -10.19
CA ALA A 446 7.37 -22.76 -10.64
C ALA A 446 8.55 -23.09 -11.56
N GLY A 447 9.51 -23.86 -11.05
CA GLY A 447 10.66 -24.34 -11.81
C GLY A 447 11.93 -23.51 -11.64
N THR A 448 12.88 -23.73 -12.54
CA THR A 448 14.23 -23.17 -12.47
C THR A 448 14.31 -21.86 -13.27
N VAL A 449 14.65 -20.77 -12.59
CA VAL A 449 14.96 -19.48 -13.22
C VAL A 449 16.30 -19.60 -13.93
N ARG A 450 16.33 -19.30 -15.24
CA ARG A 450 17.57 -19.27 -16.03
C ARG A 450 18.27 -17.94 -15.82
N ILE A 451 19.52 -18.00 -15.35
CA ILE A 451 20.39 -16.84 -15.19
C ILE A 451 21.30 -16.77 -16.43
N PRO A 452 21.11 -15.74 -17.29
CA PRO A 452 21.82 -15.64 -18.56
C PRO A 452 23.31 -15.31 -18.36
N THR A 453 24.13 -15.64 -19.35
CA THR A 453 25.60 -15.43 -19.30
C THR A 453 26.00 -13.95 -19.30
N SER A 454 25.10 -13.06 -19.71
CA SER A 454 25.35 -11.62 -19.79
C SER A 454 25.26 -10.90 -18.44
N LEU A 455 24.62 -11.52 -17.44
CA LEU A 455 24.29 -10.91 -16.16
C LEU A 455 25.52 -10.87 -15.27
N VAL A 456 25.99 -9.66 -14.97
CA VAL A 456 27.23 -9.39 -14.23
C VAL A 456 26.97 -8.99 -12.79
N ASN A 457 25.80 -8.41 -12.50
CA ASN A 457 25.46 -7.98 -11.14
C ASN A 457 24.08 -8.48 -10.69
N ILE A 458 24.03 -9.05 -9.49
CA ILE A 458 22.80 -9.47 -8.81
C ILE A 458 22.83 -8.93 -7.38
N GLY A 459 21.90 -8.03 -7.07
CA GLY A 459 21.77 -7.41 -5.77
C GLY A 459 21.26 -8.37 -4.69
N ARG A 460 21.46 -7.96 -3.44
CA ARG A 460 21.06 -8.73 -2.27
C ARG A 460 19.56 -8.99 -2.22
N GLY A 461 19.16 -10.20 -1.81
CA GLY A 461 17.75 -10.58 -1.67
C GLY A 461 17.03 -10.91 -2.98
N CYS A 462 17.75 -10.85 -4.11
CA CYS A 462 17.21 -11.29 -5.39
C CYS A 462 16.95 -12.80 -5.41
N PHE A 463 15.88 -13.19 -6.11
CA PHE A 463 15.50 -14.59 -6.31
C PHE A 463 15.31 -15.39 -5.01
N GLU A 464 15.02 -14.73 -3.89
CA GLU A 464 14.86 -15.42 -2.62
C GLU A 464 13.68 -16.41 -2.69
N ASN A 465 13.93 -17.67 -2.31
CA ASN A 465 13.06 -18.85 -2.45
C ASN A 465 12.97 -19.44 -3.87
N ALA A 466 13.83 -19.02 -4.80
CA ALA A 466 13.86 -19.56 -6.16
C ALA A 466 15.00 -20.56 -6.38
N LEU A 467 14.82 -21.41 -7.39
CA LEU A 467 15.86 -22.27 -7.94
C LEU A 467 16.48 -21.58 -9.14
N CYS A 468 17.77 -21.25 -9.11
CA CYS A 468 18.45 -20.50 -10.16
C CYS A 468 19.48 -21.39 -10.87
N ARG A 469 19.44 -21.46 -12.20
CA ARG A 469 20.45 -22.15 -13.02
C ARG A 469 21.29 -21.12 -13.76
N PHE A 470 22.58 -21.12 -13.49
CA PHE A 470 23.55 -20.27 -14.18
C PHE A 470 23.93 -20.91 -15.51
N GLU A 471 23.57 -20.29 -16.64
CA GLU A 471 23.87 -20.82 -17.97
C GLU A 471 25.39 -20.84 -18.26
N ALA A 472 26.16 -19.94 -17.65
CA ALA A 472 27.62 -19.87 -17.82
C ALA A 472 28.36 -21.13 -17.34
N CYS A 473 27.87 -21.79 -16.28
CA CYS A 473 28.53 -22.95 -15.67
C CYS A 473 27.63 -24.18 -15.50
N GLY A 474 26.34 -24.08 -15.83
CA GLY A 474 25.34 -25.15 -15.68
C GLY A 474 24.92 -25.44 -14.23
N VAL A 475 25.50 -24.76 -13.24
CA VAL A 475 25.20 -24.99 -11.81
C VAL A 475 23.80 -24.50 -11.49
N THR A 476 23.06 -25.31 -10.73
CA THR A 476 21.76 -24.94 -10.19
C THR A 476 21.86 -24.75 -8.68
N VAL A 477 21.45 -23.59 -8.18
CA VAL A 477 21.49 -23.23 -6.76
C VAL A 477 20.09 -22.95 -6.25
N GLN A 478 19.84 -23.35 -5.00
CA GLN A 478 18.61 -22.98 -4.30
C GLN A 478 18.87 -21.77 -3.42
N VAL A 479 18.22 -20.66 -3.73
CA VAL A 479 18.36 -19.40 -3.00
C VAL A 479 17.37 -19.42 -1.83
N SER A 480 17.88 -19.52 -0.60
CA SER A 480 17.05 -19.67 0.61
C SER A 480 16.62 -18.31 1.19
N PRO A 481 15.48 -18.27 1.91
CA PRO A 481 15.13 -17.11 2.72
C PRO A 481 16.18 -16.95 3.81
N ASN A 482 16.69 -15.73 4.00
CA ASN A 482 17.79 -15.36 4.91
C ASN A 482 19.23 -15.48 4.36
N LEU A 483 19.44 -15.43 3.04
CA LEU A 483 20.73 -14.92 2.52
C LEU A 483 20.87 -13.42 2.82
N GLN A 484 20.97 -13.09 4.11
CA GLN A 484 21.42 -11.79 4.58
C GLN A 484 22.92 -11.59 4.32
N LEU A 485 23.65 -12.66 4.01
CA LEU A 485 24.97 -12.64 3.38
C LEU A 485 24.73 -12.98 1.92
N SER A 486 24.83 -12.01 1.02
CA SER A 486 24.66 -12.25 -0.41
C SER A 486 25.79 -13.17 -0.87
N CYS A 487 25.50 -14.45 -1.13
CA CYS A 487 26.36 -15.24 -2.02
C CYS A 487 26.39 -14.61 -3.41
N PHE A 488 25.53 -13.63 -3.72
CA PHE A 488 25.67 -12.78 -4.88
C PHE A 488 26.74 -11.70 -4.64
N ILE A 489 27.64 -11.56 -5.60
CA ILE A 489 28.73 -10.59 -5.55
C ILE A 489 28.22 -9.29 -6.17
N GLY A 490 27.97 -8.27 -5.35
CA GLY A 490 27.37 -7.00 -5.78
C GLY A 490 28.31 -6.07 -6.56
N ASP A 491 29.57 -6.45 -6.69
CA ASP A 491 30.65 -5.63 -7.27
C ASP A 491 31.69 -6.52 -7.96
N ALA A 492 31.23 -7.58 -8.66
CA ALA A 492 32.07 -8.26 -9.62
C ALA A 492 32.26 -7.29 -10.79
N GLY A 493 33.25 -6.39 -10.67
CA GLY A 493 33.60 -5.47 -11.76
C GLY A 493 33.79 -6.21 -13.08
N ASP A 494 33.81 -5.47 -14.19
CA ASP A 494 33.97 -6.05 -15.53
C ASP A 494 35.04 -7.15 -15.53
N PRO A 495 34.74 -8.37 -16.04
CA PRO A 495 35.68 -9.47 -16.02
C PRO A 495 37.00 -9.03 -16.66
N VAL A 496 38.05 -8.90 -15.84
CA VAL A 496 39.37 -8.47 -16.33
C VAL A 496 39.92 -9.59 -17.19
N PRO A 497 40.24 -9.35 -18.49
CA PRO A 497 40.74 -10.39 -19.37
C PRO A 497 42.03 -10.98 -18.82
N GLY A 498 42.00 -12.25 -18.38
CA GLY A 498 43.16 -12.97 -17.89
C GLY A 498 43.29 -13.12 -16.36
N ASP A 499 42.30 -12.69 -15.57
CA ASP A 499 42.17 -13.09 -14.16
C ASP A 499 41.40 -14.43 -14.04
N PRO A 500 42.05 -15.55 -13.66
CA PRO A 500 41.37 -16.84 -13.52
C PRO A 500 40.37 -16.89 -12.35
N GLU A 501 40.39 -15.93 -11.43
CA GLU A 501 39.48 -15.91 -10.27
C GLU A 501 38.14 -15.21 -10.57
N HIS A 502 38.07 -14.36 -11.61
CA HIS A 502 36.84 -13.65 -12.01
C HIS A 502 36.31 -14.14 -13.38
N ASP A 503 35.50 -15.19 -13.35
CA ASP A 503 34.80 -15.76 -14.53
C ASP A 503 33.55 -14.96 -14.95
N GLY A 504 33.31 -13.82 -14.32
CA GLY A 504 32.15 -12.97 -14.56
C GLY A 504 30.83 -13.54 -14.03
N ILE A 505 30.85 -14.61 -13.22
CA ILE A 505 29.64 -15.17 -12.61
C ILE A 505 29.33 -14.41 -11.32
N PRO A 506 28.14 -13.80 -11.17
CA PRO A 506 27.77 -13.00 -9.99
C PRO A 506 27.40 -13.87 -8.78
N PHE A 507 28.15 -14.94 -8.49
CA PHE A 507 27.84 -15.87 -7.40
C PHE A 507 29.10 -16.48 -6.75
N ASP A 508 29.23 -16.26 -5.44
CA ASP A 508 30.18 -16.88 -4.55
C ASP A 508 29.71 -18.27 -4.13
N PHE A 509 30.19 -19.27 -4.86
CA PHE A 509 29.94 -20.68 -4.56
C PHE A 509 30.60 -21.15 -3.26
N ALA A 510 31.72 -20.54 -2.83
CA ALA A 510 32.42 -20.95 -1.63
C ALA A 510 31.63 -20.55 -0.37
N ALA A 511 31.12 -19.33 -0.34
CA ALA A 511 30.20 -18.87 0.71
C ALA A 511 28.91 -19.71 0.74
N TYR A 512 28.41 -20.12 -0.43
CA TYR A 512 27.23 -20.98 -0.52
C TYR A 512 27.47 -22.38 0.05
N ASP A 513 28.64 -22.97 -0.24
CA ASP A 513 29.02 -24.29 0.28
C ASP A 513 29.15 -24.28 1.82
N GLU A 514 29.72 -23.21 2.38
CA GLU A 514 29.76 -22.98 3.83
C GLU A 514 28.35 -22.83 4.42
N TYR A 515 27.48 -22.07 3.74
CA TYR A 515 26.10 -21.89 4.16
C TYR A 515 25.32 -23.22 4.22
N LEU A 516 25.48 -24.11 3.23
CA LEU A 516 24.81 -25.41 3.20
C LEU A 516 25.22 -26.34 4.36
N THR A 517 26.47 -26.22 4.80
CA THR A 517 27.04 -27.03 5.89
C THR A 517 26.84 -26.41 7.27
N SER A 518 26.49 -25.12 7.34
CA SER A 518 26.24 -24.38 8.58
C SER A 518 25.00 -24.85 9.36
N SER A 519 24.78 -24.31 10.56
CA SER A 519 23.60 -24.58 11.40
C SER A 519 22.34 -23.79 10.99
N HIS A 520 22.41 -22.95 9.95
CA HIS A 520 21.30 -22.10 9.53
C HIS A 520 20.13 -22.90 8.94
N HIS A 521 18.90 -22.43 9.14
CA HIS A 521 17.74 -23.11 8.55
C HIS A 521 17.71 -22.94 7.01
N VAL A 522 17.76 -24.07 6.30
CA VAL A 522 17.68 -24.14 4.82
C VAL A 522 16.44 -24.97 4.45
N PRO A 523 15.41 -24.40 3.78
CA PRO A 523 14.12 -25.05 3.59
C PRO A 523 14.16 -26.41 2.85
N ASP A 524 15.06 -26.61 1.88
CA ASP A 524 15.37 -27.93 1.28
C ASP A 524 16.89 -28.12 1.21
N ARG A 525 17.53 -28.28 2.38
CA ARG A 525 18.99 -28.47 2.46
C ARG A 525 19.47 -29.68 1.66
N LEU A 526 18.74 -30.79 1.72
CA LEU A 526 19.12 -32.01 1.03
C LEU A 526 19.09 -31.83 -0.49
N GLY A 527 18.02 -31.23 -1.02
CA GLY A 527 17.93 -30.88 -2.44
C GLY A 527 19.05 -29.95 -2.89
N ALA A 528 19.32 -28.89 -2.13
CA ALA A 528 20.39 -27.94 -2.44
C ALA A 528 21.77 -28.60 -2.46
N ILE A 529 22.09 -29.49 -1.50
CA ILE A 529 23.35 -30.23 -1.46
C ILE A 529 23.47 -31.18 -2.66
N LEU A 530 22.40 -31.90 -3.02
CA LEU A 530 22.43 -32.82 -4.16
C LEU A 530 22.65 -32.07 -5.49
N LEU A 531 22.00 -30.91 -5.68
CA LEU A 531 22.23 -30.06 -6.85
C LEU A 531 23.67 -29.55 -6.92
N ARG A 532 24.22 -29.20 -5.76
CA ARG A 532 25.60 -28.69 -5.66
C ARG A 532 26.63 -29.78 -5.92
N VAL A 533 26.37 -31.02 -5.46
CA VAL A 533 27.19 -32.21 -5.74
C VAL A 533 27.10 -32.63 -7.21
N GLN A 534 25.93 -32.49 -7.83
CA GLN A 534 25.74 -32.81 -9.24
C GLN A 534 26.67 -31.98 -10.15
N ASN A 535 26.86 -30.70 -9.81
CA ASN A 535 27.72 -29.77 -10.56
C ASN A 535 28.73 -29.07 -9.62
N PRO A 536 29.92 -29.66 -9.40
CA PRO A 536 30.91 -29.19 -8.43
C PRO A 536 31.79 -28.03 -8.95
N TYR A 537 31.25 -27.13 -9.77
CA TYR A 537 31.97 -25.96 -10.26
C TYR A 537 32.50 -25.10 -9.09
N ARG A 538 33.78 -24.70 -9.09
CA ARG A 538 34.44 -23.97 -7.99
C ARG A 538 34.28 -24.61 -6.59
N MET A 539 34.05 -25.93 -6.50
CA MET A 539 33.96 -26.63 -5.22
C MET A 539 35.35 -26.96 -4.68
N SER A 540 35.67 -26.52 -3.47
CA SER A 540 36.93 -26.90 -2.80
C SER A 540 36.87 -28.33 -2.26
N ALA A 541 38.02 -28.99 -2.14
CA ALA A 541 38.10 -30.34 -1.55
C ALA A 541 37.59 -30.37 -0.09
N GLN A 542 37.77 -29.26 0.65
CA GLN A 542 37.22 -29.11 1.99
C GLN A 542 35.69 -29.01 1.99
N ALA A 543 35.12 -28.20 1.09
CA ALA A 543 33.67 -28.09 0.92
C ALA A 543 33.06 -29.45 0.53
N GLN A 544 33.67 -30.13 -0.44
CA GLN A 544 33.26 -31.46 -0.89
C GLN A 544 33.24 -32.48 0.26
N SER A 545 34.30 -32.49 1.09
CA SER A 545 34.40 -33.37 2.26
C SER A 545 33.33 -33.07 3.31
N SER A 546 33.05 -31.79 3.58
CA SER A 546 32.02 -31.36 4.53
C SER A 546 30.61 -31.71 4.04
N LEU A 547 30.31 -31.53 2.76
CA LEU A 547 29.03 -31.91 2.16
C LEU A 547 28.83 -33.43 2.19
N LEU A 548 29.87 -34.22 1.91
CA LEU A 548 29.84 -35.68 2.03
C LEU A 548 29.62 -36.15 3.45
N ALA A 549 30.31 -35.55 4.43
CA ALA A 549 30.12 -35.86 5.83
C ALA A 549 28.67 -35.60 6.27
N TRP A 550 28.07 -34.50 5.79
CA TRP A 550 26.67 -34.18 6.04
C TRP A 550 25.71 -35.19 5.39
N LEU A 551 25.96 -35.58 4.13
CA LEU A 551 25.15 -36.60 3.42
C LEU A 551 25.21 -37.96 4.13
N ARG A 552 26.39 -38.37 4.62
CA ARG A 552 26.56 -39.63 5.39
C ARG A 552 25.81 -39.60 6.72
N GLN A 553 25.74 -38.46 7.41
CA GLN A 553 24.93 -38.33 8.62
C GLN A 553 23.41 -38.47 8.34
N ASN A 554 22.98 -38.23 7.11
CA ASN A 554 21.58 -38.26 6.67
C ASN A 554 21.33 -39.31 5.57
N GLU A 555 22.10 -40.40 5.58
CA GLU A 555 22.20 -41.37 4.49
C GLU A 555 20.84 -41.90 4.01
N GLU A 556 19.97 -42.32 4.93
CA GLU A 556 18.68 -42.92 4.61
C GLU A 556 17.77 -41.96 3.81
N LYS A 557 17.65 -40.71 4.28
CA LYS A 557 16.88 -39.66 3.60
C LYS A 557 17.50 -39.26 2.26
N ALA A 558 18.84 -39.20 2.21
CA ALA A 558 19.57 -38.90 0.99
C ALA A 558 19.34 -39.97 -0.09
N MET A 559 19.50 -41.25 0.25
CA MET A 559 19.29 -42.36 -0.67
C MET A 559 17.86 -42.41 -1.24
N GLU A 560 16.86 -42.16 -0.39
CA GLU A 560 15.47 -42.08 -0.83
C GLU A 560 15.26 -40.92 -1.82
N ARG A 561 15.80 -39.73 -1.53
CA ARG A 561 15.69 -38.54 -2.40
C ARG A 561 16.43 -38.77 -3.73
N ILE A 562 17.64 -39.33 -3.70
CA ILE A 562 18.42 -39.71 -4.89
C ILE A 562 17.63 -40.72 -5.74
N GLY A 563 16.99 -41.69 -5.09
CA GLY A 563 16.11 -42.67 -5.75
C GLY A 563 14.95 -42.01 -6.50
N ARG A 564 14.34 -40.97 -5.91
CA ARG A 564 13.26 -40.19 -6.55
C ARG A 564 13.74 -39.35 -7.73
N ILE A 565 14.93 -38.74 -7.60
CA ILE A 565 15.56 -37.95 -8.67
C ILE A 565 15.92 -38.87 -9.84
N GLY A 566 16.69 -39.94 -9.59
CA GLY A 566 17.04 -40.96 -10.57
C GLY A 566 17.86 -40.44 -11.76
N ASP A 567 18.62 -39.36 -11.57
CA ASP A 567 19.49 -38.77 -12.60
C ASP A 567 20.83 -39.53 -12.67
N PRO A 568 21.20 -40.13 -13.81
CA PRO A 568 22.46 -40.85 -13.97
C PRO A 568 23.70 -39.99 -13.71
N GLN A 569 23.67 -38.69 -14.03
CA GLN A 569 24.82 -37.80 -13.80
C GLN A 569 25.08 -37.59 -12.31
N LEU A 570 24.03 -37.44 -11.52
CA LEU A 570 24.13 -37.34 -10.07
C LEU A 570 24.68 -38.65 -9.47
N LEU A 571 24.22 -39.80 -9.97
CA LEU A 571 24.69 -41.11 -9.50
C LEU A 571 26.16 -41.33 -9.80
N ASP A 572 26.63 -40.97 -11.00
CA ASP A 572 28.04 -41.03 -11.39
C ASP A 572 28.91 -40.24 -10.40
N ARG A 573 28.54 -38.98 -10.13
CA ARG A 573 29.25 -38.13 -9.17
C ARG A 573 29.24 -38.69 -7.75
N LEU A 574 28.10 -39.23 -7.29
CA LEU A 574 28.02 -39.83 -5.94
C LEU A 574 28.88 -41.09 -5.80
N CYS A 575 29.08 -41.84 -6.89
CA CYS A 575 30.01 -42.95 -6.93
C CYS A 575 31.47 -42.47 -6.92
N GLU A 576 31.82 -41.45 -7.72
CA GLU A 576 33.16 -40.84 -7.71
C GLU A 576 33.53 -40.26 -6.34
N MET A 577 32.55 -39.71 -5.62
CA MET A 577 32.72 -39.11 -4.30
C MET A 577 32.68 -40.14 -3.14
N GLU A 578 32.65 -41.43 -3.45
CA GLU A 578 32.59 -42.53 -2.48
C GLU A 578 31.40 -42.42 -1.49
N PHE A 579 30.29 -41.80 -1.89
CA PHE A 579 29.04 -41.85 -1.14
C PHE A 579 28.31 -43.17 -1.39
N ILE A 580 28.27 -43.61 -2.66
CA ILE A 580 27.81 -44.94 -3.05
C ILE A 580 29.04 -45.86 -3.12
N THR A 581 29.16 -46.75 -2.13
CA THR A 581 30.25 -47.73 -2.02
C THR A 581 29.76 -49.11 -2.44
N GLU A 582 30.67 -50.09 -2.52
CA GLU A 582 30.29 -51.49 -2.78
C GLU A 582 29.23 -52.01 -1.79
N GLU A 583 29.26 -51.54 -0.53
CA GLU A 583 28.33 -51.96 0.52
C GLU A 583 26.94 -51.33 0.39
N THR A 584 26.84 -50.13 -0.21
CA THR A 584 25.60 -49.35 -0.30
C THR A 584 24.96 -49.36 -1.69
N ILE A 585 25.70 -49.75 -2.73
CA ILE A 585 25.23 -49.76 -4.13
C ILE A 585 23.99 -50.64 -4.33
N ASP A 586 23.90 -51.77 -3.66
CA ASP A 586 22.76 -52.69 -3.75
C ASP A 586 21.50 -52.08 -3.11
N ARG A 587 21.65 -51.33 -2.00
CA ARG A 587 20.54 -50.62 -1.35
C ARG A 587 20.03 -49.48 -2.23
N GLN A 588 20.92 -48.70 -2.83
CA GLN A 588 20.54 -47.62 -3.74
C GLN A 588 19.88 -48.16 -5.01
N ALA A 589 20.38 -49.26 -5.57
CA ALA A 589 19.78 -49.93 -6.71
C ALA A 589 18.37 -50.46 -6.39
N GLU A 590 18.14 -50.99 -5.18
CA GLU A 590 16.81 -51.40 -4.73
C GLU A 590 15.86 -50.19 -4.59
N ALA A 591 16.33 -49.08 -4.01
CA ALA A 591 15.54 -47.84 -3.92
C ALA A 591 15.10 -47.33 -5.31
N LEU A 592 16.00 -47.36 -6.30
CA LEU A 592 15.69 -46.99 -7.69
C LEU A 592 14.73 -47.98 -8.37
N ARG A 593 14.86 -49.30 -8.11
CA ARG A 593 13.93 -50.33 -8.61
C ARG A 593 12.52 -50.13 -8.07
N ARG A 594 12.38 -49.82 -6.78
CA ARG A 594 11.07 -49.54 -6.14
C ARG A 594 10.35 -48.35 -6.78
N LEU A 595 11.10 -47.40 -7.34
CA LEU A 595 10.58 -46.21 -8.03
C LEU A 595 10.56 -46.35 -9.57
N HIS A 596 10.77 -47.56 -10.09
CA HIS A 596 10.75 -47.88 -11.52
C HIS A 596 11.72 -47.06 -12.39
N ARG A 597 12.89 -46.68 -11.85
CA ARG A 597 13.94 -45.95 -12.59
C ARG A 597 14.95 -46.90 -13.24
N THR A 598 14.51 -47.64 -14.26
CA THR A 598 15.29 -48.73 -14.89
C THR A 598 16.64 -48.25 -15.45
N ASP A 599 16.70 -47.07 -16.06
CA ASP A 599 17.92 -46.53 -16.67
C ASP A 599 19.01 -46.23 -15.63
N ALA A 600 18.62 -45.65 -14.50
CA ALA A 600 19.50 -45.38 -13.38
C ALA A 600 19.98 -46.67 -12.68
N VAL A 601 19.12 -47.70 -12.60
CA VAL A 601 19.51 -49.02 -12.10
C VAL A 601 20.54 -49.66 -13.01
N LEU A 602 20.32 -49.62 -14.33
CA LEU A 602 21.27 -50.14 -15.32
C LEU A 602 22.62 -49.44 -15.21
N PHE A 603 22.62 -48.11 -15.09
CA PHE A 603 23.83 -47.33 -14.86
C PHE A 603 24.61 -47.80 -13.63
N LEU A 604 23.96 -47.94 -12.47
CA LEU A 604 24.64 -48.41 -11.25
C LEU A 604 25.16 -49.85 -11.36
N MET A 605 24.44 -50.74 -12.04
CA MET A 605 24.90 -52.13 -12.24
C MET A 605 26.12 -52.19 -13.17
N ASP A 606 26.14 -51.39 -14.24
CA ASP A 606 27.30 -51.25 -15.14
C ASP A 606 28.51 -50.64 -14.41
N TYR A 607 28.28 -49.57 -13.61
CA TYR A 607 29.31 -48.97 -12.77
C TYR A 607 29.91 -50.00 -11.80
N ARG A 608 29.05 -50.81 -11.15
CA ARG A 608 29.50 -51.91 -10.28
C ARG A 608 30.39 -52.90 -11.00
N GLN A 609 29.98 -53.34 -12.19
CA GLN A 609 30.72 -54.31 -12.98
C GLN A 609 32.10 -53.78 -13.38
N LYS A 610 32.19 -52.49 -13.72
CA LYS A 610 33.44 -51.82 -14.12
C LYS A 610 34.41 -51.58 -12.97
N HIS A 611 33.91 -51.13 -11.81
CA HIS A 611 34.77 -50.66 -10.71
C HIS A 611 34.94 -51.65 -9.55
N PHE A 612 33.91 -52.47 -9.26
CA PHE A 612 33.95 -53.47 -8.17
C PHE A 612 34.07 -54.92 -8.71
N GLY A 613 33.73 -55.14 -9.98
CA GLY A 613 33.64 -56.46 -10.61
C GLY A 613 34.96 -57.15 -10.98
N ALA A 614 36.12 -56.50 -10.83
CA ALA A 614 37.42 -57.10 -11.19
C ALA A 614 37.98 -58.07 -10.13
N ALA A 615 37.43 -58.12 -8.90
CA ALA A 615 37.98 -58.93 -7.81
C ALA A 615 37.36 -60.35 -7.67
N LYS A 616 36.50 -60.80 -8.60
CA LYS A 616 35.94 -62.16 -8.57
C LYS A 616 35.85 -62.82 -9.96
N GLN A 617 37.00 -62.87 -10.64
CA GLN A 617 37.29 -63.96 -11.59
C GLN A 617 38.39 -64.88 -11.05
N GLU A 618 38.34 -65.23 -9.75
CA GLU A 618 38.96 -66.48 -9.31
C GLU A 618 38.10 -67.66 -9.79
N SER A 619 38.39 -68.07 -11.03
CA SER A 619 38.48 -69.46 -11.42
C SER A 619 37.37 -70.42 -10.90
N VAL A 620 36.21 -70.38 -11.56
CA VAL A 620 35.33 -71.57 -11.65
C VAL A 620 36.00 -72.71 -12.46
N ARG A 621 37.17 -72.45 -13.09
CA ARG A 621 37.95 -73.44 -13.85
C ARG A 621 38.93 -74.28 -13.03
N SER A 622 39.17 -74.00 -11.74
CA SER A 622 40.09 -74.79 -10.89
C SER A 622 39.39 -75.75 -9.93
N ARG A 623 38.06 -75.90 -10.02
CA ARG A 623 37.31 -76.93 -9.26
C ARG A 623 37.01 -78.22 -10.04
N PHE A 624 37.46 -78.33 -11.30
CA PHE A 624 37.26 -79.52 -12.15
C PHE A 624 38.54 -80.02 -12.83
N ALA A 625 39.72 -79.76 -12.26
CA ALA A 625 40.97 -80.34 -12.75
C ALA A 625 41.63 -81.19 -11.65
N LEU A 626 41.54 -82.51 -11.89
CA LEU A 626 42.17 -83.66 -11.22
C LEU A 626 41.53 -84.16 -9.92
#